data_AF-A0A4R8DIW2-F1
#
_entry.id   AF-A0A4R8DIW2-F1
#
_cell.length_a   1.000
_cell.length_b   1.000
_cell.length_c   1.000
_cell.angle_alpha   90.00
_cell.angle_beta   90.00
_cell.angle_gamma   90.00
#
_symmetry.space_group_name_H-M   'P 1'
#
loop_
_entity.id
_entity.type
_entity.pdbx_description
1 polymer ?
#
loop_
_entity_poly.entity_id
_entity_poly.type
_entity_poly.pdbx_seq_one_letter_code
_entity_poly.pdbx_strand_id
1 'polypeptide(L)'
;MKGSNIVYVVSYLLLTLGLACYFGYHMLYGHPFPNADFDLMIDCIIVGSIGATLYCLHGVCFNFCVRKDWSNVWGVWYFLRPIMGAVCGGVSYLFLKAGLLVLEAKKEPDASDLGFLAFAFIAGLNVDKFLKKIEDLAKATWGIEKSKQDGDRDEKH
;
A
#
# COMPACT_ATOMS: atom_id res chain seq x y z
N MET A 1 -27.14 10.12 -13.09
CA MET A 1 -26.78 8.94 -12.27
C MET A 1 -25.30 8.97 -11.82
N LYS A 2 -24.80 10.09 -11.26
CA LYS A 2 -23.44 10.16 -10.67
C LYS A 2 -23.38 9.61 -9.23
N GLY A 3 -24.51 9.63 -8.51
CA GLY A 3 -24.59 9.22 -7.09
C GLY A 3 -24.45 7.73 -6.82
N SER A 4 -24.96 6.82 -7.67
CA SER A 4 -24.86 5.38 -7.38
C SER A 4 -23.42 4.88 -7.37
N ASN A 5 -22.57 5.32 -8.31
CA ASN A 5 -21.19 4.83 -8.42
C ASN A 5 -20.31 5.23 -7.24
N ILE A 6 -20.47 6.44 -6.70
CA ILE A 6 -19.70 6.85 -5.52
C ILE A 6 -20.10 6.06 -4.28
N VAL A 7 -21.39 5.76 -4.11
CA VAL A 7 -21.86 4.93 -2.99
C VAL A 7 -21.20 3.55 -3.03
N TYR A 8 -21.11 2.92 -4.21
CA TYR A 8 -20.42 1.63 -4.37
C TYR A 8 -18.92 1.71 -4.05
N VAL A 9 -18.23 2.76 -4.52
CA VAL A 9 -16.80 2.95 -4.23
C VAL A 9 -16.58 3.14 -2.74
N VAL A 10 -17.35 4.01 -2.08
CA VAL A 10 -17.23 4.26 -0.64
C VAL A 10 -17.57 3.02 0.17
N SER A 11 -18.65 2.31 -0.16
CA SER A 11 -19.01 1.07 0.52
C SER A 11 -17.92 0.01 0.39
N TYR A 12 -17.32 -0.11 -0.81
CA TYR A 12 -16.20 -1.00 -1.02
C TYR A 12 -14.99 -0.60 -0.18
N LEU A 13 -14.57 0.67 -0.20
CA LEU A 13 -13.41 1.14 0.57
C LEU A 13 -13.61 0.93 2.08
N LEU A 14 -14.80 1.18 2.60
CA LEU A 14 -15.13 0.94 4.01
C LEU A 14 -15.14 -0.55 4.36
N LEU A 15 -15.67 -1.41 3.47
CA LEU A 15 -15.62 -2.86 3.65
C LEU A 15 -14.17 -3.36 3.65
N THR A 16 -13.35 -2.93 2.69
CA THR A 16 -11.95 -3.33 2.61
C THR A 16 -11.16 -2.86 3.82
N LEU A 17 -11.39 -1.63 4.28
CA LEU A 17 -10.79 -1.11 5.52
C LEU A 17 -11.22 -1.91 6.75
N GLY A 18 -12.53 -2.18 6.87
CA GLY A 18 -13.09 -2.96 7.97
C GLY A 18 -12.54 -4.38 8.01
N LEU A 19 -12.44 -5.05 6.86
CA LEU A 19 -11.83 -6.37 6.75
C LEU A 19 -10.34 -6.33 7.10
N ALA A 20 -9.58 -5.36 6.59
CA ALA A 20 -8.16 -5.22 6.92
C ALA A 20 -7.93 -4.98 8.41
N CYS A 21 -8.72 -4.11 9.05
CA CYS A 21 -8.67 -3.90 10.49
C CYS A 21 -9.11 -5.13 11.29
N TYR A 22 -10.11 -5.88 10.83
CA TYR A 22 -10.56 -7.12 11.45
C TYR A 22 -9.47 -8.20 11.41
N PHE A 23 -8.86 -8.42 10.25
CA PHE A 23 -7.74 -9.36 10.11
C PHE A 23 -6.52 -8.91 10.92
N GLY A 24 -6.18 -7.62 10.90
CA GLY A 24 -5.10 -7.07 11.73
C GLY A 24 -5.36 -7.22 13.23
N TYR A 25 -6.60 -7.02 13.69
CA TYR A 25 -6.99 -7.24 15.08
C TYR A 25 -6.86 -8.72 15.48
N HIS A 26 -7.39 -9.63 14.66
CA HIS A 26 -7.24 -11.06 14.93
C HIS A 26 -5.77 -11.48 14.95
N MET A 27 -4.95 -10.93 14.06
CA MET A 27 -3.53 -11.24 14.03
C MET A 27 -2.78 -10.74 15.28
N LEU A 28 -3.13 -9.55 15.79
CA LEU A 28 -2.55 -8.99 17.01
C LEU A 28 -3.00 -9.70 18.30
N TYR A 29 -4.24 -10.21 18.34
CA TYR A 29 -4.86 -10.69 19.59
C TYR A 29 -5.19 -12.19 19.62
N GLY A 30 -5.02 -12.93 18.52
CA GLY A 30 -5.20 -14.38 18.50
C GLY A 30 -4.95 -15.01 17.14
N HIS A 31 -3.84 -15.75 17.00
CA HIS A 31 -3.49 -16.47 15.77
C HIS A 31 -4.63 -17.40 15.30
N PRO A 32 -5.23 -17.17 14.11
CA PRO A 32 -6.06 -18.18 13.46
C PRO A 32 -5.20 -19.23 12.72
N PHE A 33 -3.90 -18.98 12.54
CA PHE A 33 -2.96 -19.87 11.84
C PHE A 33 -1.86 -20.37 12.80
N PRO A 34 -1.74 -21.69 13.05
CA PRO A 34 -0.84 -22.23 14.08
C PRO A 34 0.66 -22.22 13.76
N ASN A 35 1.07 -21.76 12.57
CA ASN A 35 2.47 -21.72 12.14
C ASN A 35 2.61 -20.62 11.07
N ALA A 36 3.65 -19.78 11.09
CA ALA A 36 4.35 -19.36 9.86
C ALA A 36 5.46 -18.32 10.11
N ASP A 37 6.64 -18.56 9.54
CA ASP A 37 7.74 -17.58 9.35
C ASP A 37 7.35 -16.28 8.58
N PHE A 38 6.08 -16.15 8.21
CA PHE A 38 5.52 -15.12 7.35
C PHE A 38 4.55 -14.16 8.05
N ASP A 39 4.39 -14.24 9.37
CA ASP A 39 3.47 -13.36 10.11
C ASP A 39 3.76 -11.87 9.80
N LEU A 40 5.00 -11.41 9.99
CA LEU A 40 5.35 -10.02 9.70
C LEU A 40 5.12 -9.61 8.23
N MET A 41 5.22 -10.56 7.28
CA MET A 41 4.93 -10.28 5.87
C MET A 41 3.44 -10.04 5.65
N ILE A 42 2.59 -10.88 6.26
CA ILE A 42 1.14 -10.74 6.19
C ILE A 42 0.70 -9.44 6.86
N ASP A 43 1.28 -9.08 8.01
CA ASP A 43 1.04 -7.79 8.66
C ASP A 43 1.37 -6.63 7.73
N CYS A 44 2.51 -6.68 7.04
CA CYS A 44 2.89 -5.65 6.06
C CYS A 44 1.90 -5.56 4.89
N ILE A 45 1.38 -6.69 4.40
CA ILE A 45 0.36 -6.72 3.33
C ILE A 45 -0.93 -6.05 3.83
N ILE A 46 -1.39 -6.39 5.03
CA ILE A 46 -2.59 -5.80 5.64
C ILE A 46 -2.39 -4.30 5.83
N VAL A 47 -1.28 -3.89 6.46
CA VAL A 47 -0.98 -2.48 6.74
C VAL A 47 -0.78 -1.66 5.45
N GLY A 48 -0.16 -2.23 4.42
CA GLY A 48 -0.07 -1.61 3.10
C GLY A 48 -1.44 -1.40 2.45
N SER A 49 -2.36 -2.36 2.59
CA SER A 49 -3.74 -2.22 2.10
C SER A 49 -4.50 -1.10 2.84
N ILE A 50 -4.27 -0.94 4.16
CA ILE A 50 -4.84 0.14 4.97
C ILE A 50 -4.33 1.50 4.49
N GLY A 51 -3.02 1.64 4.25
CA GLY A 51 -2.43 2.87 3.71
C GLY A 51 -3.04 3.26 2.37
N ALA A 52 -3.15 2.33 1.42
CA ALA A 52 -3.77 2.60 0.13
C ALA A 52 -5.27 2.96 0.22
N THR A 53 -6.00 2.29 1.12
CA THR A 53 -7.41 2.57 1.36
C THR A 53 -7.61 3.96 1.94
N LEU A 54 -6.75 4.38 2.88
CA LEU A 54 -6.77 5.73 3.43
C LEU A 54 -6.50 6.78 2.35
N TYR A 55 -5.53 6.55 1.46
CA TYR A 55 -5.27 7.43 0.32
C TYR A 55 -6.51 7.57 -0.59
N CYS A 56 -7.20 6.46 -0.85
CA CYS A 56 -8.43 6.45 -1.63
C CYS A 56 -9.55 7.24 -0.96
N LEU A 57 -9.77 7.04 0.33
CA LEU A 57 -10.76 7.79 1.11
C LEU A 57 -10.45 9.29 1.09
N HIS A 58 -9.20 9.68 1.28
CA HIS A 58 -8.78 11.07 1.15
C HIS A 58 -9.07 11.63 -0.25
N GLY A 59 -8.80 10.84 -1.31
CA GLY A 59 -9.13 11.20 -2.68
C GLY A 59 -10.63 11.35 -2.93
N VAL A 60 -11.48 10.50 -2.33
CA VAL A 60 -12.94 10.65 -2.41
C VAL A 60 -13.37 11.94 -1.72
N CYS A 61 -12.93 12.17 -0.47
CA CYS A 61 -13.25 13.39 0.27
C CYS A 61 -12.84 14.65 -0.51
N PHE A 62 -11.63 14.66 -1.07
CA PHE A 62 -11.11 15.81 -1.79
C PHE A 62 -11.83 16.05 -3.12
N ASN A 63 -12.00 15.01 -3.96
CA ASN A 63 -12.60 15.19 -5.29
C ASN A 63 -14.13 15.36 -5.23
N PHE A 64 -14.80 14.66 -4.32
CA PHE A 64 -16.26 14.74 -4.19
C PHE A 64 -16.72 15.87 -3.27
N CYS A 65 -16.19 15.97 -2.05
CA CYS A 65 -16.69 16.94 -1.07
C CYS A 65 -16.12 18.34 -1.31
N VAL A 66 -14.83 18.46 -1.63
CA VAL A 66 -14.16 19.76 -1.78
C VAL A 66 -14.29 20.28 -3.21
N ARG A 67 -13.85 19.51 -4.21
CA ARG A 67 -13.83 19.95 -5.62
C ARG A 67 -15.15 19.77 -6.36
N LYS A 68 -16.04 18.88 -5.88
CA LYS A 68 -17.31 18.52 -6.54
C LYS A 68 -17.15 18.04 -7.99
N ASP A 69 -15.98 17.53 -8.35
CA ASP A 69 -15.62 17.08 -9.69
C ASP A 69 -15.43 15.56 -9.73
N TRP A 70 -16.52 14.84 -9.45
CA TRP A 70 -16.51 13.38 -9.47
C TRP A 70 -16.75 12.84 -10.87
N SER A 71 -15.84 11.99 -11.33
CA SER A 71 -15.96 11.23 -12.57
C SER A 71 -15.92 9.73 -12.29
N ASN A 72 -16.87 9.00 -12.90
CA ASN A 72 -17.02 7.55 -12.71
C ASN A 72 -15.87 6.73 -13.32
N VAL A 73 -15.09 7.31 -14.22
CA VAL A 73 -13.93 6.65 -14.84
C VAL A 73 -12.87 6.32 -13.79
N TRP A 74 -12.79 7.11 -12.72
CA TRP A 74 -11.87 6.86 -11.60
C TRP A 74 -12.27 5.67 -10.73
N GLY A 75 -13.47 5.11 -10.91
CA GLY A 75 -13.94 3.96 -10.11
C GLY A 75 -12.96 2.80 -10.13
N VAL A 76 -12.49 2.40 -11.32
CA VAL A 76 -11.51 1.31 -11.50
C VAL A 76 -10.22 1.59 -10.71
N TRP A 77 -9.76 2.84 -10.72
CA TRP A 77 -8.57 3.24 -9.98
C TRP A 77 -8.77 3.07 -8.47
N TYR A 78 -9.93 3.45 -7.91
CA TYR A 78 -10.26 3.25 -6.49
C TYR A 78 -10.38 1.77 -6.10
N PHE A 79 -10.86 0.90 -6.99
CA PHE A 79 -10.96 -0.54 -6.71
C PHE A 79 -9.60 -1.25 -6.75
N LEU A 80 -8.72 -0.89 -7.68
CA LEU A 80 -7.41 -1.53 -7.81
C LEU A 80 -6.42 -1.07 -6.74
N ARG A 81 -6.56 0.17 -6.23
CA ARG A 81 -5.55 0.77 -5.36
C ARG A 81 -5.32 0.02 -4.04
N PRO A 82 -6.35 -0.44 -3.30
CA PRO A 82 -6.13 -1.24 -2.08
C PRO A 82 -5.34 -2.53 -2.35
N ILE A 83 -5.59 -3.18 -3.49
CA ILE A 83 -4.88 -4.40 -3.91
C ILE A 83 -3.41 -4.06 -4.22
N MET A 84 -3.17 -3.00 -4.98
CA MET A 84 -1.80 -2.53 -5.26
C MET A 84 -1.06 -2.17 -3.96
N GLY A 85 -1.73 -1.52 -3.02
CA GLY A 85 -1.16 -1.19 -1.71
C GLY A 85 -0.79 -2.40 -0.89
N ALA A 86 -1.63 -3.44 -0.90
CA ALA A 86 -1.35 -4.71 -0.25
C ALA A 86 -0.09 -5.37 -0.81
N VAL A 87 0.03 -5.40 -2.15
CA VAL A 87 1.22 -5.91 -2.83
C VAL A 87 2.46 -5.08 -2.49
N CYS A 88 2.36 -3.74 -2.52
CA CYS A 88 3.48 -2.86 -2.16
C CYS A 88 3.92 -3.05 -0.70
N GLY A 89 3.00 -3.29 0.23
CA GLY A 89 3.32 -3.64 1.62
C GLY A 89 4.07 -4.97 1.73
N GLY A 90 3.66 -6.00 0.99
CA GLY A 90 4.41 -7.27 0.94
C GLY A 90 5.80 -7.09 0.33
N VAL A 91 5.92 -6.32 -0.75
CA VAL A 91 7.21 -6.01 -1.39
C VAL A 91 8.12 -5.24 -0.44
N SER A 92 7.59 -4.27 0.30
CA SER A 92 8.38 -3.48 1.25
C SER A 92 8.99 -4.34 2.35
N TYR A 93 8.27 -5.37 2.81
CA TYR A 93 8.81 -6.39 3.73
C TYR A 93 10.01 -7.12 3.12
N LEU A 94 9.93 -7.56 1.86
CA LEU A 94 11.03 -8.27 1.21
C LEU A 94 12.29 -7.40 1.11
N PHE A 95 12.13 -6.14 0.72
CA PHE A 95 13.27 -5.21 0.61
C PHE A 95 13.92 -4.92 1.97
N LEU A 96 13.12 -4.68 3.01
CA LEU A 96 13.66 -4.47 4.35
C LEU A 96 14.32 -5.74 4.90
N LYS A 97 13.67 -6.89 4.77
CA LYS A 97 14.22 -8.17 5.26
C LYS A 97 15.51 -8.52 4.52
N ALA A 98 15.56 -8.38 3.20
CA ALA A 98 16.77 -8.60 2.42
C ALA A 98 17.88 -7.62 2.80
N GLY A 99 17.57 -6.34 2.98
CA GLY A 99 18.53 -5.33 3.43
C GLY A 99 19.12 -5.64 4.81
N LEU A 100 18.28 -6.00 5.78
CA LEU A 100 18.74 -6.40 7.12
C LEU A 100 19.59 -7.68 7.08
N LEU A 101 19.22 -8.67 6.25
CA LEU A 101 19.98 -9.91 6.08
C LEU A 101 21.38 -9.65 5.50
N VAL A 102 21.50 -8.74 4.53
CA VAL A 102 22.79 -8.35 3.93
C VAL A 102 23.66 -7.57 4.92
N LEU A 103 23.05 -6.81 5.83
CA LEU A 103 23.77 -5.95 6.77
C LEU A 103 24.23 -6.66 8.06
N GLU A 104 24.01 -7.99 8.19
CA GLU A 104 24.27 -8.78 9.41
C GLU A 104 23.85 -8.08 10.72
N ALA A 105 22.85 -7.20 10.65
CA ALA A 105 22.42 -6.43 11.81
C ALA A 105 21.80 -7.41 12.82
N LYS A 106 22.46 -7.60 13.98
CA LYS A 106 21.87 -8.35 15.09
C LYS A 106 20.51 -7.74 15.39
N LYS A 107 19.45 -8.53 15.17
CA LYS A 107 18.09 -8.17 15.56
C LYS A 107 18.06 -7.97 17.08
N GLU A 108 18.09 -6.72 17.52
CA GLU A 108 17.58 -6.36 18.83
C GLU A 108 16.08 -6.72 18.85
N PRO A 109 15.59 -7.46 19.86
CA PRO A 109 14.26 -8.08 19.83
C PRO A 109 13.10 -7.07 19.75
N ASP A 110 13.32 -5.80 20.09
CA ASP A 110 12.26 -4.76 20.11
C ASP A 110 12.33 -3.71 19.00
N ALA A 111 13.42 -3.62 18.23
CA ALA A 111 13.57 -2.61 17.18
C ALA A 111 13.03 -3.05 15.79
N SER A 112 12.41 -4.23 15.67
CA SER A 112 12.43 -4.98 14.40
C SER A 112 11.10 -5.13 13.64
N ASP A 113 9.92 -4.79 14.19
CA ASP A 113 8.65 -5.09 13.49
C ASP A 113 7.84 -3.82 13.14
N LEU A 114 7.77 -2.84 14.05
CA LEU A 114 7.09 -1.57 13.79
C LEU A 114 7.68 -0.79 12.61
N GLY A 115 9.00 -0.87 12.40
CA GLY A 115 9.67 -0.27 11.23
C GLY A 115 9.20 -0.88 9.91
N PHE A 116 8.98 -2.20 9.89
CA PHE A 116 8.43 -2.89 8.72
C PHE A 116 7.00 -2.45 8.46
N LEU A 117 6.15 -2.39 9.50
CA LEU A 117 4.76 -1.95 9.37
C LEU A 117 4.66 -0.49 8.92
N ALA A 118 5.46 0.40 9.50
CA ALA A 118 5.48 1.82 9.11
C ALA A 118 5.89 2.01 7.65
N PHE A 119 6.92 1.29 7.21
CA PHE A 119 7.36 1.35 5.81
C PHE A 119 6.33 0.75 4.86
N ALA A 120 5.69 -0.36 5.24
CA ALA A 120 4.59 -0.97 4.48
C ALA A 120 3.38 -0.04 4.35
N PHE A 121 3.03 0.67 5.42
CA PHE A 121 1.98 1.68 5.39
C PHE A 121 2.30 2.79 4.38
N ILE A 122 3.53 3.32 4.41
CA ILE A 122 3.97 4.38 3.48
C ILE A 122 3.98 3.87 2.04
N ALA A 123 4.46 2.64 1.82
CA ALA A 123 4.48 1.99 0.52
C ALA A 123 3.06 1.86 -0.07
N GLY A 124 2.09 1.46 0.76
CA GLY A 124 0.68 1.38 0.37
C GLY A 124 0.02 2.76 0.18
N LEU A 125 0.29 3.71 1.06
CA LEU A 125 -0.25 5.08 1.00
C LEU A 125 0.12 5.77 -0.32
N ASN A 126 1.34 5.54 -0.81
CA ASN A 126 1.83 6.15 -2.05
C ASN A 126 2.49 5.15 -3.00
N VAL A 127 1.67 4.22 -3.51
CA VAL A 127 2.08 3.18 -4.46
C VAL A 127 2.92 3.74 -5.62
N ASP A 128 2.51 4.85 -6.24
CA ASP A 128 3.22 5.37 -7.42
C ASP A 128 4.64 5.84 -7.07
N LYS A 129 4.80 6.58 -5.98
CA LYS A 129 6.14 7.01 -5.52
C LYS A 129 6.98 5.84 -5.04
N PHE A 130 6.36 4.86 -4.39
CA PHE A 130 7.04 3.65 -3.95
C PHE A 130 7.59 2.86 -5.14
N LEU A 131 6.77 2.61 -6.17
CA LEU A 131 7.20 1.93 -7.39
C LEU A 131 8.31 2.70 -8.11
N LYS A 132 8.20 4.03 -8.25
CA LYS A 132 9.29 4.87 -8.77
C LYS A 132 10.58 4.67 -8.00
N LYS A 133 10.53 4.57 -6.67
CA LYS A 133 11.73 4.33 -5.85
C LYS A 133 12.32 2.94 -6.05
N ILE A 134 11.49 1.93 -6.27
CA ILE A 134 11.97 0.59 -6.64
C ILE A 134 12.62 0.62 -8.03
N GLU A 135 12.06 1.33 -9.01
CA GLU A 135 12.68 1.49 -10.33
C GLU A 135 14.00 2.29 -10.28
N ASP A 136 14.05 3.35 -9.46
CA ASP A 136 15.28 4.11 -9.21
C ASP A 136 16.38 3.20 -8.66
N LEU A 137 16.04 2.39 -7.66
CA LEU A 137 16.95 1.42 -7.06
C LEU A 137 17.36 0.35 -8.09
N ALA A 138 16.41 -0.16 -8.87
CA ALA A 138 16.68 -1.19 -9.86
C ALA A 138 17.66 -0.72 -10.94
N LYS A 139 17.50 0.53 -11.38
CA LYS A 139 18.43 1.19 -12.30
C LYS A 139 19.81 1.38 -11.67
N ALA A 140 19.88 1.85 -10.42
CA ALA A 140 21.14 2.12 -9.74
C ALA A 140 21.93 0.85 -9.43
N THR A 141 21.26 -0.24 -9.06
CA THR A 141 21.91 -1.49 -8.62
C THR A 141 22.13 -2.47 -9.77
N TRP A 142 21.19 -2.61 -10.71
CA TRP A 142 21.24 -3.61 -11.77
C TRP A 142 21.22 -3.02 -13.19
N GLY A 143 21.18 -1.70 -13.36
CA GLY A 143 21.16 -1.07 -14.68
C GLY A 143 19.85 -1.25 -15.45
N ILE A 144 18.77 -1.70 -14.80
CA ILE A 144 17.47 -1.92 -15.43
C ILE A 144 16.82 -0.57 -15.77
N GLU A 145 16.39 -0.37 -17.02
CA GLU A 145 15.72 0.86 -17.44
C GLU A 145 14.33 1.01 -16.80
N LYS A 146 13.94 2.26 -16.53
CA LYS A 146 12.64 2.59 -15.92
C LYS A 146 11.47 2.36 -16.88
N SER A 147 10.30 2.08 -16.32
CA SER A 147 9.10 1.88 -17.14
C SER A 147 8.66 3.17 -17.83
N LYS A 148 8.25 3.08 -19.10
CA LYS A 148 7.71 4.21 -19.88
C LYS A 148 6.27 4.57 -19.52
N GLN A 149 5.62 3.81 -18.62
CA GLN A 149 4.24 4.04 -18.21
C GLN A 149 4.02 5.37 -17.48
N ASP A 150 5.11 6.00 -17.01
CA ASP A 150 5.09 7.32 -16.39
C ASP A 150 5.61 8.42 -17.32
N GLY A 151 5.52 8.20 -18.63
CA GLY A 151 5.83 9.19 -19.64
C GLY A 151 5.00 10.46 -19.43
N ASP A 152 5.69 11.59 -19.33
CA ASP A 152 5.16 12.93 -19.60
C ASP A 152 4.13 13.50 -18.60
N ARG A 153 4.54 13.70 -17.34
CA ARG A 153 3.83 14.61 -16.40
C ARG A 153 4.67 15.80 -15.91
N ASP A 154 5.94 15.89 -16.30
CA ASP A 154 6.85 16.94 -15.88
C ASP A 154 7.02 18.08 -16.93
N GLU A 155 6.32 18.05 -18.07
CA GLU A 155 6.50 19.05 -19.15
C GLU A 155 5.32 20.01 -19.38
N LYS A 156 4.37 20.13 -18.43
CA LYS A 156 3.34 21.20 -18.49
C LYS A 156 3.00 21.77 -17.11
N HIS A 157 3.88 22.63 -16.60
CA HIS A 157 3.50 23.73 -15.72
C HIS A 157 4.33 24.97 -16.03
#